data_AF-A6TR90-F1
#
_entry.id   AF-A6TR90-F1
#
_cell.length_a   1.000
_cell.length_b   1.000
_cell.length_c   1.000
_cell.angle_alpha   90.00
_cell.angle_beta   90.00
_cell.angle_gamma   90.00
#
_symmetry.space_group_name_H-M   'P 1'
#
loop_
_entity.id
_entity.type
_entity.pdbx_description
1 polymer ?
#
loop_
_entity_poly.entity_id
_entity_poly.type
_entity_poly.pdbx_seq_one_letter_code
_entity_poly.pdbx_strand_id
1 'polypeptide(L)'
;MNPYNIIKWQDEVLDQHDNVLQEGTLHDEVNMNRMEDGIYESSLMSCMLTQMNLQQKRVLADLEGEIGEISLLNTDVFPFNNSIKTVAMNKPRDTTDYRIHTEVVSANGNAGNILITDKQLNGFKIAFTGSATNITIKYYIQGGMYQ
;
A
#
# COMPACT_ATOMS: atom_id res chain seq x y z
N MET A 1 -4.05 20.99 24.59
CA MET A 1 -5.10 19.99 24.85
C MET A 1 -4.79 19.40 26.20
N ASN A 2 -5.66 19.56 27.20
CA ASN A 2 -5.42 18.92 28.50
C ASN A 2 -5.49 17.41 28.30
N PRO A 3 -4.55 16.62 28.85
CA PRO A 3 -4.64 15.17 28.80
C PRO A 3 -5.93 14.74 29.50
N TYR A 4 -6.68 13.83 28.88
CA TYR A 4 -7.86 13.24 29.48
C TYR A 4 -7.43 12.36 30.65
N ASN A 5 -7.86 12.68 31.86
CA ASN A 5 -7.68 11.82 33.02
C ASN A 5 -8.84 10.82 33.08
N ILE A 6 -8.51 9.54 33.08
CA ILE A 6 -9.50 8.48 33.29
C ILE A 6 -10.05 8.64 34.70
N ILE A 7 -11.35 8.84 34.81
CA ILE A 7 -12.07 8.85 36.09
C ILE A 7 -12.16 7.39 36.55
N LYS A 8 -11.82 7.13 37.81
CA LYS A 8 -11.92 5.81 38.42
C LYS A 8 -13.13 5.76 39.33
N TRP A 9 -13.75 4.59 39.42
CA TRP A 9 -14.73 4.30 40.45
C TRP A 9 -14.07 4.40 41.83
N GLN A 10 -14.86 4.77 42.82
CA GLN A 10 -14.49 4.84 44.23
C GLN A 10 -15.61 4.17 45.03
N ASP A 11 -15.25 3.31 45.98
CA ASP A 11 -16.23 2.67 46.87
C ASP A 11 -16.91 3.68 47.81
N GLU A 12 -16.22 4.76 48.17
CA GLU A 12 -16.77 5.83 49.01
C GLU A 12 -16.07 7.16 48.71
N VAL A 13 -16.78 8.27 48.94
CA VAL A 13 -16.19 9.61 48.83
C VAL A 13 -15.92 10.15 50.23
N LEU A 14 -14.65 10.43 50.53
CA LEU A 14 -14.19 10.93 51.83
C LEU A 14 -13.96 12.45 51.82
N ASP A 15 -14.11 13.09 52.98
CA ASP A 15 -13.70 14.48 53.19
C ASP A 15 -12.17 14.62 53.46
N GLN A 16 -11.71 15.84 53.72
CA GLN A 16 -10.30 16.12 54.03
C GLN A 16 -9.82 15.54 55.37
N HIS A 17 -10.73 14.97 56.17
CA HIS A 17 -10.50 14.39 57.49
C HIS A 17 -10.91 12.91 57.54
N ASP A 18 -10.98 12.23 56.38
CA ASP A 18 -11.34 10.81 56.22
C ASP A 18 -12.75 10.44 56.74
N ASN A 19 -13.68 11.40 56.82
CA ASN A 19 -15.08 11.10 57.09
C ASN A 19 -15.83 10.81 55.78
N VAL A 20 -16.67 9.79 55.78
CA VAL A 20 -17.50 9.42 54.62
C VAL A 20 -18.54 10.51 54.35
N LEU A 21 -18.43 11.16 53.19
CA LEU A 21 -19.40 12.12 52.67
C LEU A 21 -20.53 11.43 51.91
N GLN A 22 -20.20 10.33 51.23
CA GLN A 22 -21.14 9.55 50.44
C GLN A 22 -20.72 8.07 50.42
N GLU A 23 -21.63 7.22 50.89
CA GLU A 23 -21.54 5.77 50.78
C GLU A 23 -21.68 5.32 49.32
N GLY A 24 -20.91 4.30 48.94
CA GLY A 24 -20.94 3.71 47.60
C GLY A 24 -22.22 2.98 47.23
N THR A 25 -22.20 2.39 46.03
CA THR A 25 -23.25 1.45 45.62
C THR A 25 -22.85 0.02 45.95
N LEU A 26 -23.76 -0.95 45.80
CA LEU A 26 -23.44 -2.39 45.95
C LEU A 26 -22.40 -2.91 44.94
N HIS A 27 -21.93 -2.07 44.01
CA HIS A 27 -20.90 -2.42 43.04
C HIS A 27 -19.51 -2.02 43.57
N ASP A 28 -18.60 -2.98 43.52
CA ASP A 28 -17.21 -2.87 44.01
C ASP A 28 -16.29 -2.16 43.01
N GLU A 29 -15.55 -1.18 43.52
CA GLU A 29 -14.54 -0.37 42.83
C GLU A 29 -13.56 -1.24 42.03
N VAL A 30 -13.02 -2.29 42.64
CA VAL A 30 -11.96 -3.11 42.04
C VAL A 30 -12.45 -3.77 40.75
N ASN A 31 -13.66 -4.32 40.78
CA ASN A 31 -14.25 -4.99 39.63
C ASN A 31 -14.69 -4.00 38.55
N MET A 32 -15.23 -2.84 38.93
CA MET A 32 -15.65 -1.81 37.97
C MET A 32 -14.44 -1.18 37.26
N ASN A 33 -13.38 -0.84 38.00
CA ASN A 33 -12.16 -0.28 37.41
C ASN A 33 -11.45 -1.28 36.48
N ARG A 34 -11.44 -2.59 36.81
CA ARG A 34 -10.93 -3.63 35.90
C ARG A 34 -11.74 -3.72 34.60
N MET A 35 -13.06 -3.57 34.69
CA MET A 35 -13.92 -3.57 33.51
C MET A 35 -13.66 -2.34 32.63
N GLU A 36 -13.56 -1.16 33.23
CA GLU A 36 -13.25 0.08 32.51
C GLU A 36 -11.87 0.03 31.85
N ASP A 37 -10.86 -0.47 32.56
CA ASP A 37 -9.52 -0.66 32.00
C ASP A 37 -9.55 -1.63 30.82
N GLY A 38 -10.26 -2.76 30.94
CA GLY A 38 -10.43 -3.71 29.84
C GLY A 38 -11.15 -3.11 28.62
N ILE A 39 -12.19 -2.29 28.83
CA ILE A 39 -12.90 -1.58 27.76
C ILE A 39 -11.99 -0.55 27.09
N TYR A 40 -11.24 0.21 27.89
CA TYR A 40 -10.32 1.23 27.40
C TYR A 40 -9.19 0.61 26.57
N GLU A 41 -8.53 -0.43 27.10
CA GLU A 41 -7.47 -1.16 26.41
C GLU A 41 -7.98 -1.82 25.12
N SER A 42 -9.17 -2.40 25.13
CA SER A 42 -9.81 -2.95 23.93
C SER A 42 -10.08 -1.88 22.87
N SER A 43 -10.54 -0.70 23.28
CA SER A 43 -10.77 0.43 22.39
C SER A 43 -9.46 0.97 21.80
N LEU A 44 -8.41 1.07 22.62
CA LEU A 44 -7.07 1.45 22.19
C LEU A 44 -6.50 0.44 21.18
N MET A 45 -6.62 -0.85 21.48
CA MET A 45 -6.22 -1.93 20.57
C MET A 45 -6.98 -1.83 19.24
N SER A 46 -8.29 -1.58 19.27
CA SER A 46 -9.10 -1.40 18.06
C SER A 46 -8.61 -0.22 17.20
N CYS A 47 -8.27 0.91 17.84
CA CYS A 47 -7.69 2.06 17.15
C CYS A 47 -6.35 1.69 16.49
N MET A 48 -5.46 1.02 17.22
CA MET A 48 -4.16 0.59 16.71
C MET A 48 -4.31 -0.41 15.55
N LEU A 49 -5.19 -1.40 15.67
CA LEU A 49 -5.48 -2.37 14.61
C LEU A 49 -6.04 -1.68 13.37
N THR A 50 -6.88 -0.66 13.54
CA THR A 50 -7.39 0.13 12.42
C THR A 50 -6.27 0.89 11.71
N GLN A 51 -5.35 1.50 12.46
CA GLN A 51 -4.17 2.16 11.88
C GLN A 51 -3.27 1.17 11.14
N MET A 52 -3.01 0.00 11.72
CA MET A 52 -2.26 -1.08 11.07
C MET A 52 -2.95 -1.56 9.79
N ASN A 53 -4.28 -1.71 9.80
CA ASN A 53 -5.05 -2.11 8.63
C ASN A 53 -4.92 -1.08 7.50
N LEU A 54 -4.95 0.22 7.81
CA LEU A 54 -4.72 1.28 6.82
C LEU A 54 -3.31 1.22 6.23
N GLN A 55 -2.29 0.98 7.05
CA GLN A 55 -0.91 0.80 6.58
C GLN A 55 -0.78 -0.45 5.69
N GLN A 56 -1.36 -1.58 6.09
CA GLN A 56 -1.38 -2.80 5.28
C GLN A 56 -2.07 -2.58 3.92
N LYS A 57 -3.19 -1.86 3.88
CA LYS A 57 -3.87 -1.53 2.62
C LYS A 57 -2.98 -0.73 1.67
N ARG A 58 -2.16 0.21 2.17
CA ARG A 58 -1.20 0.96 1.35
C ARG A 58 -0.14 0.05 0.75
N VAL A 59 0.45 -0.82 1.57
CA VAL A 59 1.47 -1.78 1.10
C VAL A 59 0.89 -2.75 0.08
N LEU A 60 -0.34 -3.24 0.31
CA LEU A 60 -1.02 -4.12 -0.64
C LEU A 60 -1.31 -3.42 -1.96
N ALA A 61 -1.77 -2.18 -1.94
CA ALA A 61 -2.01 -1.40 -3.15
C ALA A 61 -0.72 -1.12 -3.95
N ASP A 62 0.43 -0.98 -3.27
CA ASP A 62 1.73 -0.86 -3.93
C ASP A 62 2.19 -2.18 -4.57
N LEU A 63 1.86 -3.32 -3.94
CA LEU A 63 2.12 -4.67 -4.47
C LEU A 63 1.17 -5.06 -5.61
N GLU A 64 -0.07 -4.55 -5.59
CA GLU A 64 -1.09 -4.82 -6.59
C GLU A 64 -0.67 -4.23 -7.94
N GLY A 65 0.04 -5.08 -8.69
CA GLY A 65 0.62 -4.72 -9.97
C GLY A 65 -0.43 -4.58 -11.06
N GLU A 66 -0.04 -3.88 -12.12
CA GLU A 66 -0.80 -3.82 -13.37
C GLU A 66 -0.15 -4.76 -14.40
N ILE A 67 -0.98 -5.54 -15.08
CA ILE A 67 -0.54 -6.44 -16.15
C ILE A 67 -1.05 -5.88 -17.46
N GLY A 68 -0.18 -5.79 -18.47
CA GLY A 68 -0.57 -5.45 -19.82
C GLY A 68 0.19 -6.27 -20.85
N GLU A 69 -0.28 -6.21 -22.09
CA GLU A 69 0.33 -6.89 -23.22
C GLU A 69 0.43 -5.90 -24.38
N ILE A 70 1.56 -5.93 -25.09
CA ILE A 70 1.81 -5.05 -26.23
C ILE A 70 2.57 -5.75 -27.34
N SER A 71 2.12 -5.53 -28.56
CA SER A 71 2.84 -5.93 -29.77
C SER A 71 3.69 -4.78 -30.30
N LEU A 72 4.97 -5.08 -30.51
CA LEU A 72 5.99 -4.21 -31.05
C LEU A 72 6.37 -4.68 -32.45
N LEU A 73 6.36 -3.76 -33.41
CA LEU A 73 6.69 -4.00 -34.81
C LEU A 73 7.98 -3.28 -35.15
N ASN A 74 8.93 -3.97 -35.77
CA ASN A 74 10.10 -3.37 -36.39
C ASN A 74 9.97 -3.48 -37.92
N THR A 75 10.02 -2.35 -38.62
CA THR A 75 10.00 -2.32 -40.09
C THR A 75 11.38 -2.04 -40.70
N ASP A 76 12.37 -1.69 -39.88
CA ASP A 76 13.71 -1.37 -40.36
C ASP A 76 14.59 -2.62 -40.48
N VAL A 77 15.59 -2.54 -41.35
CA VAL A 77 16.56 -3.62 -41.56
C VAL A 77 17.58 -3.63 -40.43
N PHE A 78 17.82 -4.80 -39.86
CA PHE A 78 18.85 -5.01 -38.84
C PHE A 78 20.22 -4.45 -39.31
N PRO A 79 20.97 -3.70 -38.48
CA PRO A 79 20.84 -3.55 -37.02
C PRO A 79 19.93 -2.40 -36.55
N PHE A 80 19.24 -1.70 -37.45
CA PHE A 80 18.33 -0.63 -37.07
C PHE A 80 17.01 -1.20 -36.55
N ASN A 81 16.42 -0.51 -35.57
CA ASN A 81 15.18 -0.92 -34.93
C ASN A 81 14.33 0.30 -34.58
N ASN A 82 13.08 0.30 -35.05
CA ASN A 82 12.11 1.38 -34.80
C ASN A 82 10.90 0.92 -33.96
N SER A 83 11.05 -0.17 -33.20
CA SER A 83 9.99 -0.81 -32.43
C SER A 83 9.52 -0.07 -31.18
N ILE A 84 10.06 1.13 -30.91
CA ILE A 84 9.75 1.91 -29.71
C ILE A 84 8.26 2.22 -29.66
N LYS A 85 7.59 1.78 -28.60
CA LYS A 85 6.23 2.21 -28.26
C LYS A 85 6.15 2.83 -26.89
N THR A 86 5.26 3.81 -26.77
CA THR A 86 4.89 4.41 -25.49
C THR A 86 3.71 3.64 -24.91
N VAL A 87 3.82 3.25 -23.65
CA VAL A 87 2.78 2.59 -22.86
C VAL A 87 2.29 3.57 -21.81
N ALA A 88 1.00 3.86 -21.85
CA ALA A 88 0.32 4.56 -20.76
C ALA A 88 -0.18 3.52 -19.75
N MET A 89 -0.01 3.81 -18.46
CA MET A 89 -0.52 2.97 -17.38
C MET A 89 -2.02 3.22 -17.19
N ASN A 90 -2.79 2.19 -16.88
CA ASN A 90 -4.21 2.37 -16.55
C ASN A 90 -4.39 2.91 -15.13
N LYS A 91 -3.59 2.42 -14.18
CA LYS A 91 -3.62 2.92 -12.80
C LYS A 91 -2.59 4.04 -12.63
N PRO A 92 -3.02 5.25 -12.21
CA PRO A 92 -2.08 6.33 -11.95
C PRO A 92 -1.16 5.97 -10.79
N ARG A 93 0.08 6.48 -10.84
CA ARG A 93 1.11 6.34 -9.82
C ARG A 93 1.48 7.71 -9.27
N ASP A 94 1.96 7.72 -8.04
CA ASP A 94 2.40 8.93 -7.33
C ASP A 94 3.89 9.19 -7.51
N THR A 95 4.68 8.16 -7.85
CA THR A 95 6.13 8.28 -8.07
C THR A 95 6.62 7.48 -9.28
N THR A 96 7.82 7.80 -9.76
CA THR A 96 8.52 7.05 -10.83
C THR A 96 9.20 5.77 -10.32
N ASP A 97 9.09 5.45 -9.03
CA ASP A 97 9.79 4.34 -8.37
C ASP A 97 9.06 3.00 -8.52
N TYR A 98 8.35 2.83 -9.63
CA TYR A 98 7.76 1.54 -10.01
C TYR A 98 8.78 0.65 -10.73
N ARG A 99 8.61 -0.65 -10.62
CA ARG A 99 9.37 -1.67 -11.34
C ARG A 99 8.52 -2.25 -12.45
N ILE A 100 9.17 -2.59 -13.57
CA ILE A 100 8.51 -3.22 -14.71
C ILE A 100 9.23 -4.55 -14.96
N HIS A 101 8.48 -5.63 -14.93
CA HIS A 101 8.94 -6.94 -15.35
C HIS A 101 8.36 -7.24 -16.73
N THR A 102 9.19 -7.70 -17.66
CA THR A 102 8.77 -7.98 -19.03
C THR A 102 9.04 -9.43 -19.39
N GLU A 103 8.09 -10.05 -20.06
CA GLU A 103 8.19 -11.41 -20.57
C GLU A 103 7.81 -11.42 -22.06
N VAL A 104 8.62 -12.09 -22.88
CA VAL A 104 8.32 -12.26 -24.30
C VAL A 104 7.38 -13.43 -24.45
N VAL A 105 6.14 -13.16 -24.87
CA VAL A 105 5.11 -14.18 -25.09
C VAL A 105 5.31 -14.86 -26.43
N SER A 106 5.60 -14.08 -27.46
CA SER A 106 5.89 -14.59 -28.81
C SER A 106 6.78 -13.62 -29.57
N ALA A 107 7.61 -14.16 -30.47
CA ALA A 107 8.49 -13.37 -31.32
C ALA A 107 8.62 -14.03 -32.70
N ASN A 108 8.56 -13.22 -33.74
CA ASN A 108 8.90 -13.63 -35.11
C ASN A 108 10.33 -13.21 -35.43
N GLY A 109 11.28 -14.06 -35.06
CA GLY A 109 12.73 -13.80 -35.12
C GLY A 109 13.35 -13.69 -33.73
N ASN A 110 14.57 -13.16 -33.65
CA ASN A 110 15.27 -13.02 -32.38
C ASN A 110 14.82 -11.73 -31.66
N ALA A 111 14.31 -11.87 -30.43
CA ALA A 111 13.87 -10.73 -29.63
C ALA A 111 15.02 -9.86 -29.10
N GLY A 112 16.18 -10.46 -28.85
CA GLY A 112 17.28 -9.78 -28.17
C GLY A 112 16.87 -9.34 -26.75
N ASN A 113 17.29 -8.14 -26.34
CA ASN A 113 16.97 -7.58 -25.04
C ASN A 113 15.77 -6.64 -25.13
N ILE A 114 14.94 -6.65 -24.09
CA ILE A 114 13.88 -5.68 -23.92
C ILE A 114 14.44 -4.45 -23.20
N LEU A 115 14.23 -3.28 -23.79
CA LEU A 115 14.66 -1.99 -23.26
C LEU A 115 13.43 -1.23 -22.80
N ILE A 116 13.51 -0.74 -21.56
CA ILE A 116 12.55 0.18 -20.99
C ILE A 116 13.25 1.52 -20.83
N THR A 117 12.70 2.54 -21.48
CA THR A 117 13.26 3.89 -21.50
C THR A 117 12.19 4.92 -21.15
N ASP A 118 12.59 6.17 -20.90
CA ASP A 118 11.70 7.29 -20.60
C ASP A 118 10.60 6.96 -19.58
N LYS A 119 11.00 6.46 -18.40
CA LYS A 119 10.08 6.26 -17.28
C LYS A 119 9.50 7.62 -16.86
N GLN A 120 8.18 7.70 -16.82
CA GLN A 120 7.39 8.85 -16.42
C GLN A 120 6.37 8.43 -15.38
N LEU A 121 5.74 9.40 -14.70
CA LEU A 121 4.79 9.13 -13.62
C LEU A 121 3.74 8.08 -13.97
N ASN A 122 3.17 8.14 -15.18
CA ASN A 122 2.08 7.25 -15.62
C ASN A 122 2.38 6.58 -16.97
N GLY A 123 3.66 6.42 -17.31
CA GLY A 123 4.01 5.86 -18.61
C GLY A 123 5.48 5.55 -18.76
N PHE A 124 5.79 4.79 -19.79
CA PHE A 124 7.16 4.43 -20.15
C PHE A 124 7.23 4.08 -21.63
N LYS A 125 8.44 4.00 -22.17
CA LYS A 125 8.69 3.46 -23.49
C LYS A 125 9.25 2.05 -23.39
N ILE A 126 8.84 1.19 -24.31
CA ILE A 126 9.32 -0.18 -24.45
C ILE A 126 9.78 -0.42 -25.88
N ALA A 127 10.92 -1.09 -26.02
CA ALA A 127 11.52 -1.45 -27.29
C ALA A 127 12.29 -2.77 -27.16
N PHE A 128 12.69 -3.36 -28.28
CA PHE A 128 13.58 -4.52 -28.30
C PHE A 128 14.80 -4.28 -29.19
N THR A 129 15.89 -5.00 -28.96
CA THR A 129 17.16 -4.83 -29.72
C THR A 129 17.42 -5.91 -30.76
N GLY A 130 16.65 -6.99 -30.76
CA GLY A 130 16.83 -8.10 -31.68
C GLY A 130 16.36 -7.82 -33.11
N SER A 131 16.54 -8.84 -33.97
CA SER A 131 16.20 -8.82 -35.40
C SER A 131 14.76 -9.22 -35.71
N ALA A 132 13.94 -9.50 -34.68
CA ALA A 132 12.55 -9.87 -34.88
C ALA A 132 11.75 -8.77 -35.60
N THR A 133 10.79 -9.18 -36.45
CA THR A 133 9.89 -8.26 -37.14
C THR A 133 8.73 -7.86 -36.23
N ASN A 134 8.18 -8.82 -35.48
CA ASN A 134 7.08 -8.58 -34.54
C ASN A 134 7.32 -9.36 -33.25
N ILE A 135 7.07 -8.72 -32.12
CA ILE A 135 7.18 -9.31 -30.78
C ILE A 135 5.96 -8.92 -29.95
N THR A 136 5.38 -9.89 -29.27
CA THR A 136 4.37 -9.64 -28.24
C THR A 136 5.01 -9.79 -26.86
N ILE A 137 4.95 -8.72 -26.07
CA ILE A 137 5.53 -8.64 -24.73
C ILE A 137 4.41 -8.45 -23.72
N LYS A 138 4.43 -9.27 -22.68
CA LYS A 138 3.64 -9.06 -21.47
C LYS A 138 4.49 -8.30 -20.46
N TYR A 139 3.92 -7.25 -19.87
CA TYR A 139 4.60 -6.45 -18.85
C TYR A 139 3.78 -6.41 -17.56
N TYR A 140 4.50 -6.41 -16.44
CA TYR A 140 3.97 -6.34 -15.09
C TYR A 140 4.58 -5.12 -14.40
N ILE A 141 3.74 -4.17 -14.01
CA ILE A 141 4.15 -2.93 -13.34
C ILE A 141 3.82 -3.08 -11.87
N GLN A 142 4.78 -2.85 -10.98
CA GLN A 142 4.60 -2.92 -9.52
C GLN A 142 5.24 -1.71 -8.84
N GLY A 143 4.63 -1.23 -7.76
CA GLY A 143 5.14 -0.08 -7.00
C GLY A 143 4.63 1.28 -7.49
N GLY A 144 5.16 2.34 -6.87
CA GLY A 144 4.93 3.74 -7.24
C GLY A 144 3.62 4.34 -6.69
N MET A 145 2.95 3.69 -5.74
CA MET A 145 1.64 4.14 -5.24
C MET A 145 1.71 5.02 -3.98
N TYR A 146 2.74 4.91 -3.14
CA TYR A 146 2.80 5.64 -1.87
C TYR A 146 4.25 5.98 -1.46
N GLN A 147 4.44 7.12 -0.77
CA GLN A 147 5.63 7.48 0.02
C GLN A 147 5.26 7.58 1.50
#